data_AF-A0A3B0T506-F1
#
_entry.id   AF-A0A3B0T506-F1
#
_cell.length_a   1.000
_cell.length_b   1.000
_cell.length_c   1.000
_cell.angle_alpha   90.00
_cell.angle_beta   90.00
_cell.angle_gamma   90.00
#
_symmetry.space_group_name_H-M   'P 1'
#
loop_
_entity.id
_entity.type
_entity.pdbx_description
1 polymer ?
#
loop_
_entity_poly.entity_id
_entity_poly.type
_entity_poly.pdbx_seq_one_letter_code
_entity_poly.pdbx_strand_id
1 'polypeptide(L)' 'MDVTTSDYWKAYETIVPKAKHVQSKAETFTVEGYNSLFRHYLARTRRKSKCYSKSKQMLELSMLLLMHKRNNTLSILI' A
#
# COMPACT_ATOMS: atom_id res chain seq x y z
N MET A 1 -16.89 4.21 -13.58
CA MET A 1 -15.99 4.91 -14.51
C MET A 1 -14.58 4.76 -13.96
N ASP A 2 -13.69 4.09 -14.68
CA ASP A 2 -12.29 3.91 -14.25
C ASP A 2 -11.54 5.24 -14.33
N VAL A 3 -11.43 5.92 -13.20
CA VAL A 3 -10.61 7.12 -13.02
C VAL A 3 -9.26 6.69 -12.47
N THR A 4 -8.18 7.17 -13.06
CA THR A 4 -6.82 6.91 -12.60
C THR A 4 -6.27 8.15 -11.94
N THR A 5 -6.00 8.05 -10.64
CA THR A 5 -5.35 9.10 -9.85
C THR A 5 -3.84 8.93 -9.89
N SER A 6 -3.12 10.02 -10.18
CA SER A 6 -1.65 10.03 -10.06
C SER A 6 -1.17 11.29 -9.35
N ASP A 7 0.11 11.29 -8.98
CA ASP A 7 0.78 12.51 -8.57
C ASP A 7 1.00 13.46 -9.76
N TYR A 8 1.57 14.63 -9.47
CA TYR A 8 1.90 15.65 -10.48
C TYR A 8 3.18 15.33 -11.26
N TRP A 9 3.55 14.06 -11.41
CA TRP A 9 4.71 13.69 -12.21
C TRP A 9 4.39 13.80 -13.70
N LYS A 10 5.20 14.58 -14.43
CA LYS A 10 4.96 14.96 -15.83
C LYS A 10 4.82 13.77 -16.78
N ALA A 11 5.43 12.63 -16.49
CA ALA A 11 5.29 11.45 -17.35
C ALA A 11 3.85 10.88 -17.35
N TYR A 12 3.09 11.02 -16.25
CA TYR A 12 1.72 10.50 -16.22
C TYR A 12 0.78 11.28 -17.13
N GLU A 13 1.01 12.59 -17.32
CA GLU A 13 0.23 13.41 -18.27
C GLU A 13 0.41 12.94 -19.73
N THR A 14 1.55 12.33 -20.04
CA THR A 14 1.82 11.79 -21.38
C THR A 14 1.31 10.38 -21.60
N ILE A 15 1.08 9.62 -20.52
CA ILE A 15 0.73 8.19 -20.56
C ILE A 15 -0.78 8.00 -20.34
N VAL A 16 -1.38 8.75 -19.42
CA VAL A 16 -2.77 8.58 -19.00
C VAL A 16 -3.67 9.50 -19.83
N PRO A 17 -4.75 8.99 -20.45
CA PRO A 17 -5.70 9.84 -21.16
C PRO A 17 -6.30 10.93 -20.27
N LYS A 18 -6.21 12.20 -20.67
CA LYS A 18 -6.70 13.37 -19.90
C LYS A 18 -8.14 13.22 -19.41
N ALA A 19 -9.01 12.58 -20.19
CA ALA A 19 -10.42 12.36 -19.84
C ALA A 19 -10.61 11.42 -18.62
N LYS A 20 -9.59 10.66 -18.23
CA LYS A 20 -9.61 9.71 -17.11
C LYS A 20 -8.57 10.02 -16.04
N HIS A 21 -7.77 11.07 -16.23
CA HIS A 21 -6.64 11.39 -15.39
C HIS A 21 -7.03 12.45 -14.36
N VAL A 22 -6.95 12.09 -13.08
CA VAL A 22 -7.13 13.03 -11.98
C VAL A 22 -5.79 13.16 -11.25
N GLN A 23 -5.16 14.32 -11.33
CA GLN A 23 -3.94 14.56 -10.56
C GLN A 23 -4.29 15.06 -9.17
N SER A 24 -3.85 14.34 -8.15
CA SER A 24 -4.07 14.73 -6.75
C SER A 24 -2.97 14.18 -5.86
N LYS A 25 -2.58 14.98 -4.86
CA LYS A 25 -1.69 14.56 -3.76
C LYS A 25 -2.47 14.22 -2.48
N ALA A 26 -3.79 14.35 -2.49
CA ALA A 26 -4.61 14.22 -1.28
C ALA A 26 -4.45 12.84 -0.61
N GLU A 27 -4.29 11.78 -1.40
CA GLU A 27 -4.17 10.41 -0.90
C GLU A 27 -2.71 9.97 -0.68
N THR A 28 -1.74 10.72 -1.22
CA THR A 28 -0.32 10.37 -1.16
C THR A 28 0.18 10.26 0.28
N PHE A 29 -0.22 11.20 1.13
CA PHE A 29 0.15 11.18 2.55
C PHE A 29 -0.29 9.87 3.25
N THR A 30 -1.52 9.44 3.00
CA THR A 30 -2.08 8.21 3.57
C THR A 30 -1.33 6.98 3.05
N VAL A 31 -1.08 6.91 1.74
CA VAL A 31 -0.36 5.78 1.11
C VAL A 31 1.08 5.68 1.63
N GLU A 32 1.78 6.80 1.73
CA GLU A 32 3.14 6.86 2.28
C GLU A 32 3.18 6.47 3.76
N GLY A 33 2.20 6.93 4.55
CA GLY A 33 2.02 6.56 5.95
C GLY A 33 1.87 5.04 6.12
N TYR A 34 0.99 4.41 5.35
CA TYR A 34 0.82 2.95 5.38
C TYR A 34 2.06 2.20 4.89
N ASN A 35 2.73 2.68 3.84
CA ASN A 35 3.97 2.09 3.36
C ASN A 35 5.09 2.14 4.42
N SER A 36 5.17 3.24 5.18
CA SER A 36 6.09 3.35 6.32
C SER A 36 5.71 2.36 7.43
N LEU A 37 4.43 2.28 7.79
CA LEU A 37 3.89 1.35 8.79
C LEU A 37 4.23 -0.10 8.46
N PHE A 38 4.01 -0.52 7.21
CA PHE A 38 4.31 -1.88 6.77
C PHE A 38 5.80 -2.18 6.83
N ARG A 39 6.68 -1.24 6.44
CA ARG A 39 8.13 -1.43 6.50
C ARG A 39 8.67 -1.46 7.93
N HIS A 40 7.99 -0.78 8.84
CA HIS A 40 8.32 -0.78 10.26
C HIS A 40 8.01 -2.14 10.90
N TYR A 41 6.79 -2.66 10.72
CA TYR A 41 6.37 -3.89 11.40
C TYR A 41 6.68 -5.18 10.64
N LEU A 42 6.64 -5.16 9.31
CA LEU A 42 6.86 -6.35 8.49
C LEU A 42 8.25 -6.27 7.87
N ALA A 43 9.25 -6.92 8.47
CA ALA A 43 10.61 -6.97 7.93
C ALA A 43 10.67 -7.45 6.46
N ARG A 44 9.66 -8.24 6.05
CA ARG A 44 9.53 -8.77 4.70
C ARG A 44 9.14 -7.76 3.62
N THR A 45 8.60 -6.60 4.01
CA THR A 45 8.27 -5.51 3.09
C THR A 45 9.45 -4.53 2.93
N ARG A 46 10.50 -4.68 3.75
CA ARG A 46 11.70 -3.83 3.76
C ARG A 46 12.84 -4.35 2.87
N ARG A 47 13.18 -5.65 2.93
CA ARG A 47 14.34 -6.21 2.19
C ARG A 47 13.96 -7.33 1.22
N LYS A 48 13.97 -7.02 -0.08
CA LYS A 48 13.65 -7.95 -1.17
C LYS A 48 14.59 -9.16 -1.29
N SER A 49 15.85 -9.05 -0.84
CA SER A 49 16.87 -10.09 -1.05
C SER A 49 16.98 -11.15 0.06
N LYS A 50 16.56 -10.84 1.30
CA LYS A 50 16.74 -11.74 2.46
C LYS A 50 15.44 -12.15 3.13
N CYS A 51 14.50 -11.22 3.23
CA CYS A 51 13.24 -11.45 3.91
C CYS A 51 12.13 -11.20 2.89
N TYR A 52 11.83 -12.18 2.06
CA TYR A 52 10.76 -12.07 1.06
C TYR A 52 9.70 -13.15 1.28
N SER A 53 8.49 -12.89 0.81
CA SER A 53 7.42 -13.88 0.79
C SER A 53 7.59 -14.80 -0.41
N LYS A 54 7.57 -16.12 -0.18
CA LYS A 54 7.49 -17.12 -1.26
C LYS A 54 6.04 -17.40 -1.70
N SER A 55 5.06 -16.97 -0.90
CA SER A 55 3.63 -17.10 -1.19
C SER A 55 2.97 -15.74 -1.12
N LYS A 56 2.19 -15.42 -2.16
CA LYS A 56 1.37 -14.20 -2.23
C LYS A 56 0.32 -14.21 -1.12
N GLN A 57 -0.35 -15.34 -0.92
CA GLN A 57 -1.34 -15.52 0.16
C GLN A 57 -0.74 -15.24 1.53
N MET A 58 0.49 -15.70 1.80
CA MET A 58 1.16 -15.42 3.08
C MET A 58 1.51 -13.95 3.26
N LEU A 59 1.78 -13.21 2.18
CA LEU A 59 1.99 -11.77 2.25
C LEU A 59 0.69 -11.05 2.62
N GLU A 60 -0.41 -11.41 1.96
CA GLU A 60 -1.76 -10.86 2.20
C GLU A 60 -2.21 -11.11 3.65
N LEU A 61 -2.11 -12.35 4.12
CA LEU A 61 -2.44 -12.71 5.51
C LEU A 61 -1.58 -11.95 6.53
N SER A 62 -0.28 -11.73 6.25
CA SER A 62 0.59 -10.94 7.13
C SER A 62 0.14 -9.48 7.24
N MET A 63 -0.28 -8.88 6.12
CA MET A 63 -0.79 -7.51 6.08
C MET A 63 -2.13 -7.40 6.82
N LEU A 64 -3.05 -8.32 6.56
CA LEU A 64 -4.35 -8.39 7.24
C LEU A 64 -4.19 -8.56 8.74
N LEU A 65 -3.31 -9.48 9.18
CA LEU A 65 -3.04 -9.71 10.60
C LEU A 65 -2.54 -8.43 11.29
N LEU A 66 -1.64 -7.67 10.65
CA LEU A 66 -1.16 -6.40 11.18
C LEU A 66 -2.31 -5.38 11.30
N MET A 67 -3.19 -5.30 10.30
CA MET A 67 -4.34 -4.39 10.33
C MET A 67 -5.33 -4.77 11.43
N HIS A 68 -5.66 -6.05 11.57
CA HIS A 68 -6.54 -6.53 12.63
C HIS A 68 -5.95 -6.25 14.02
N LYS A 69 -4.63 -6.47 14.19
CA LYS A 69 -3.92 -6.13 15.44
C LYS A 69 -4.04 -4.64 15.76
N ARG A 70 -3.78 -3.77 14.79
CA ARG A 70 -3.82 -2.32 14.98
C ARG A 70 -5.22 -1.79 15.23
N ASN A 71 -6.22 -2.43 14.65
CA ASN A 71 -7.63 -2.09 14.84
C ASN A 71 -8.24 -2.75 16.09
N ASN A 72 -7.47 -3.51 16.88
CA ASN A 72 -7.95 -4.27 18.04
C ASN A 72 -9.12 -5.20 17.71
N THR A 73 -9.11 -5.80 16.52
CA THR A 73 -10.16 -6.72 16.03
C THR A 73 -9.69 -8.18 16.01
N LEU A 74 -8.51 -8.46 16.57
CA LEU A 74 -8.06 -9.85 16.74
C LEU A 74 -8.89 -10.51 17.82
N SER A 75 -9.65 -11.54 17.43
CA SER A 75 -10.45 -12.36 18.36
C SER A 75 -9.61 -13.05 19.44
N ILE A 76 -8.30 -13.20 19.24
CA ILE A 76 -7.36 -13.79 20.22
C ILE A 76 -6.99 -12.78 21.32
N LEU A 77 -7.21 -11.48 21.10
CA LEU A 77 -6.93 -10.42 22.07
C LEU A 77 -8.20 -9.91 22.79
N ILE A 78 -9.36 -10.48 22.47
CA ILE A 78 -10.66 -10.26 23.13
C ILE A 78 -10.91 -11.46 24.05
#